data_AF-A0A5J9U815-F1
#
_entry.id   AF-A0A5J9U815-F1
#
_cell.length_a   1.000
_cell.length_b   1.000
_cell.length_c   1.000
_cell.angle_alpha   90.00
_cell.angle_beta   90.00
_cell.angle_gamma   90.00
#
_symmetry.space_group_name_H-M   'P 1'
#
loop_
_entity.id
_entity.type
_entity.pdbx_description
1 polymer ?
#
loop_
_entity_poly.entity_id
_entity_poly.type
_entity_poly.pdbx_seq_one_letter_code
_entity_poly.pdbx_strand_id
1 'polypeptide(L)'
;MPLWGLRGLSGAASGRLRRGLSTASSRPPWAMIYHAIAARSGPTLRASLKLSEPPCASHILVPDHLIDNRPRPDHPDGDVEPQISGGVSAASGDGLLLLDFMHGRAAAPVLGEHGTAQTRRLMGFDLDRDRTRFVCNPLSGQFFRLPDIDGANKTSAYQVFGILTQSRRPNAPPDRYAVACLSEDHDGEERRFAMRRFLSQTGEWVKLVGLPSPLPLARKMCIDHEAVAFAGRLWWVDVSWGAVSVDPFSDRPDLRFVELPKDSVVEPVEGLRMLGRYRRMGVSEGRLRYAEVSQEEPFVLSSFVLDDNGSCWTLGHRLPVTRLWAHGSDLREEDKPRIGVIDPLNASVMHLTLRNHAFSVNMERQKVLGCCIIDESADTSLQYSSGFLTQCVLPPWLGSSHIPETKPMSKAKPCQTYWFVQTGAGRTETKQCIVWFLKIHLSRVYVVDGPLNYWVVGYS
;
A
#
# COMPACT_ATOMS: atom_id res chain seq x y z
N MET A 1 17.94 -21.29 -21.20
CA MET A 1 16.76 -20.88 -20.44
C MET A 1 16.81 -21.52 -19.05
N PRO A 2 16.92 -20.77 -17.94
CA PRO A 2 16.72 -21.36 -16.62
C PRO A 2 15.48 -20.80 -15.92
N LEU A 3 14.63 -21.72 -15.45
CA LEU A 3 13.50 -21.49 -14.55
C LEU A 3 13.98 -20.94 -13.20
N TRP A 4 13.68 -19.68 -12.88
CA TRP A 4 13.87 -19.13 -11.54
C TRP A 4 12.59 -19.31 -10.72
N GLY A 5 12.43 -20.52 -10.18
CA GLY A 5 11.41 -20.84 -9.18
C GLY A 5 11.58 -20.00 -7.92
N LEU A 6 10.50 -19.84 -7.14
CA LEU A 6 10.44 -19.19 -5.82
C LEU A 6 11.24 -19.92 -4.72
N ARG A 7 12.30 -20.65 -5.10
CA ARG A 7 13.13 -21.43 -4.20
C ARG A 7 14.05 -20.53 -3.39
N GLY A 8 13.60 -20.29 -2.17
CA GLY A 8 14.42 -19.82 -1.07
C GLY A 8 13.69 -18.71 -0.35
N LEU A 9 12.84 -19.06 0.63
CA LEU A 9 12.54 -18.29 1.85
C LEU A 9 11.38 -18.90 2.68
N SER A 10 10.66 -19.93 2.19
CA SER A 10 9.44 -20.46 2.85
C SER A 10 9.65 -21.03 4.27
N GLY A 11 10.84 -21.51 4.63
CA GLY A 11 11.06 -22.07 5.99
C GLY A 11 11.24 -21.05 7.11
N ALA A 12 11.36 -19.76 6.80
CA ALA A 12 11.93 -18.82 7.75
C ALA A 12 10.87 -18.00 8.51
N ALA A 13 9.71 -17.69 7.94
CA ALA A 13 8.75 -16.78 8.57
C ALA A 13 7.98 -17.41 9.76
N SER A 14 7.65 -18.71 9.72
CA SER A 14 6.98 -19.39 10.84
C SER A 14 7.92 -19.65 12.04
N GLY A 15 9.20 -19.96 11.78
CA GLY A 15 10.22 -20.07 12.83
C GLY A 15 10.64 -18.73 13.45
N ARG A 16 10.41 -17.61 12.73
CA ARG A 16 10.88 -16.25 13.09
C ARG A 16 10.09 -15.59 14.21
N LEU A 17 8.83 -15.96 14.43
CA LEU A 17 8.02 -15.42 15.54
C LEU A 17 8.03 -16.32 16.78
N ARG A 18 8.18 -17.64 16.63
CA ARG A 18 8.18 -18.58 17.77
C ARG A 18 9.43 -18.51 18.65
N ARG A 19 10.59 -18.07 18.13
CA ARG A 19 11.87 -18.19 18.85
C ARG A 19 12.39 -16.89 19.48
N GLY A 20 11.66 -15.78 19.35
CA GLY A 20 12.01 -14.47 19.93
C GLY A 20 11.17 -14.04 21.14
N LEU A 21 10.29 -14.92 21.65
CA LEU A 21 9.46 -14.65 22.83
C LEU A 21 10.26 -14.94 24.10
N SER A 22 11.21 -14.07 24.44
CA SER A 22 11.74 -14.02 25.79
C SER A 22 11.93 -12.56 26.20
N THR A 23 11.16 -12.19 27.22
CA THR A 23 11.13 -10.94 28.00
C THR A 23 10.30 -9.75 27.45
N ALA A 24 9.14 -9.56 28.09
CA ALA A 24 8.52 -8.27 28.44
C ALA A 24 8.14 -7.27 27.32
N SER A 25 7.07 -7.54 26.56
CA SER A 25 6.26 -6.44 26.00
C SER A 25 4.82 -6.58 26.47
N SER A 26 4.32 -5.59 27.22
CA SER A 26 2.93 -5.51 27.72
C SER A 26 1.88 -5.21 26.64
N ARG A 27 2.28 -5.23 25.36
CA ARG A 27 1.47 -4.86 24.21
C ARG A 27 1.23 -6.05 23.29
N PRO A 28 0.10 -6.11 22.56
CA PRO A 28 -0.12 -7.14 21.56
C PRO A 28 0.97 -7.10 20.46
N PRO A 29 1.36 -8.27 19.91
CA PRO A 29 2.41 -8.39 18.89
C PRO A 29 1.99 -7.90 17.50
N TRP A 30 0.72 -7.53 17.33
CA TRP A 30 0.17 -6.94 16.12
C TRP A 30 -1.08 -6.12 16.47
N ALA A 31 -1.57 -5.30 15.55
CA ALA A 31 -2.76 -4.48 15.69
C ALA A 31 -3.64 -4.54 14.44
N MET A 32 -4.95 -4.51 14.64
CA MET A 32 -5.93 -4.30 13.58
C MET A 32 -6.19 -2.79 13.48
N ILE A 33 -5.71 -2.13 12.43
CA ILE A 33 -5.80 -0.67 12.30
C ILE A 33 -6.99 -0.32 11.43
N TYR A 34 -7.89 0.52 11.93
CA TYR A 34 -9.07 0.96 11.17
C TYR A 34 -8.76 2.17 10.30
N HIS A 35 -8.23 3.26 10.87
CA HIS A 35 -7.93 4.44 10.06
C HIS A 35 -6.85 5.33 10.69
N ALA A 36 -6.44 6.33 9.91
CA ALA A 36 -5.57 7.41 10.34
C ALA A 36 -6.38 8.71 10.44
N ILE A 37 -6.63 9.19 11.66
CA ILE A 37 -7.38 10.43 11.91
C ILE A 37 -6.43 11.62 11.86
N ALA A 38 -6.79 12.62 11.07
CA ALA A 38 -6.25 13.96 11.24
C ALA A 38 -6.83 14.58 12.52
N ALA A 39 -6.03 14.67 13.57
CA ALA A 39 -6.46 15.22 14.85
C ALA A 39 -6.18 16.74 14.87
N ARG A 40 -7.23 17.54 15.13
CA ARG A 40 -7.09 18.98 15.41
C ARG A 40 -6.19 19.14 16.63
N SER A 41 -5.00 19.71 16.45
CA SER A 41 -3.92 19.53 17.42
C SER A 41 -3.61 20.75 18.29
N GLY A 42 -3.16 20.44 19.51
CA GLY A 42 -2.20 21.23 20.31
C GLY A 42 -0.74 20.95 19.87
N PRO A 43 0.29 21.21 20.69
CA PRO A 43 1.69 21.32 20.25
C PRO A 43 2.42 19.99 19.92
N THR A 44 1.74 18.86 19.75
CA THR A 44 2.37 17.54 19.54
C THR A 44 2.91 17.36 18.11
N LEU A 45 4.20 17.00 17.98
CA LEU A 45 4.91 16.86 16.68
C LEU A 45 5.00 15.43 16.13
N ARG A 46 4.24 14.46 16.66
CA ARG A 46 4.37 13.05 16.28
C ARG A 46 3.02 12.38 16.09
N ALA A 47 2.99 11.39 15.21
CA ALA A 47 1.85 10.48 15.12
C ALA A 47 1.78 9.61 16.39
N SER A 48 0.59 9.21 16.80
CA SER A 48 0.39 8.32 17.95
C SER A 48 -0.57 7.18 17.61
N LEU A 49 -0.27 5.99 18.14
CA LEU A 49 -1.12 4.81 18.01
C LEU A 49 -1.96 4.65 19.28
N LYS A 50 -3.27 4.72 19.13
CA LYS A 50 -4.23 4.21 20.13
C LYS A 50 -4.39 2.71 19.89
N LEU A 51 -3.64 1.93 20.64
CA LEU A 51 -3.57 0.47 20.50
C LEU A 51 -4.71 -0.20 21.27
N SER A 52 -5.38 -1.13 20.59
CA SER A 52 -6.43 -1.98 21.15
C SER A 52 -6.13 -3.44 20.83
N GLU A 53 -6.52 -4.37 21.70
CA GLU A 53 -6.38 -5.80 21.42
C GLU A 53 -7.47 -6.27 20.42
N PRO A 54 -7.09 -6.98 19.34
CA PRO A 54 -8.06 -7.57 18.42
C PRO A 54 -9.10 -8.44 19.15
N PRO A 55 -10.40 -8.36 18.81
CA PRO A 55 -10.96 -7.76 17.59
C PRO A 55 -11.10 -6.24 17.60
N CYS A 56 -10.83 -5.56 18.72
CA CYS A 56 -10.95 -4.10 18.79
C CYS A 56 -10.00 -3.41 17.79
N ALA A 57 -10.54 -2.42 17.09
CA ALA A 57 -9.76 -1.60 16.17
C ALA A 57 -8.81 -0.67 16.93
N SER A 58 -7.61 -0.53 16.39
CA SER A 58 -6.61 0.46 16.76
C SER A 58 -6.67 1.64 15.79
N HIS A 59 -6.25 2.83 16.25
CA HIS A 59 -6.33 4.06 15.47
C HIS A 59 -4.99 4.78 15.46
N ILE A 60 -4.62 5.33 14.30
CA ILE A 60 -3.49 6.25 14.19
C ILE A 60 -4.04 7.68 14.29
N LEU A 61 -3.49 8.48 15.19
CA LEU A 61 -3.76 9.90 15.29
C LEU A 61 -2.57 10.67 14.72
N VAL A 62 -2.82 11.49 13.72
CA VAL A 62 -1.81 12.34 13.09
C VAL A 62 -2.20 13.80 13.29
N PRO A 63 -1.33 14.64 13.87
CA PRO A 63 -1.57 16.06 13.95
C PRO A 63 -1.80 16.72 12.59
N ASP A 64 -2.88 17.49 12.46
CA ASP A 64 -3.29 18.17 11.21
C ASP A 64 -2.19 19.05 10.59
N HIS A 65 -1.44 19.78 11.41
CA HIS A 65 -0.32 20.62 10.96
C HIS A 65 0.88 19.85 10.38
N LEU A 66 0.98 18.53 10.58
CA LEU A 66 1.98 17.68 9.92
C LEU A 66 1.52 17.20 8.54
N ILE A 67 0.22 17.30 8.28
CA ILE A 67 -0.42 16.83 7.06
C ILE A 67 -0.50 17.98 6.05
N ASP A 68 -0.98 19.15 6.50
CA ASP A 68 -1.08 20.36 5.70
C ASP A 68 -0.06 21.41 6.13
N ASN A 69 0.83 21.79 5.22
CA ASN A 69 1.82 22.85 5.43
C ASN A 69 1.29 24.23 5.01
N ARG A 70 0.03 24.33 4.53
CA ARG A 70 -0.54 25.60 4.09
C ARG A 70 -0.86 26.51 5.29
N PRO A 71 -0.57 27.82 5.20
CA PRO A 71 -0.99 28.78 6.23
C PRO A 71 -2.51 28.68 6.41
N ARG A 72 -2.94 28.50 7.66
CA ARG A 72 -4.35 28.53 8.00
C ARG A 72 -4.86 29.95 7.69
N PRO A 73 -6.01 30.13 7.01
CA PRO A 73 -6.54 31.47 6.81
C PRO A 73 -6.78 32.14 8.17
N ASP A 74 -6.35 33.39 8.31
CA ASP A 74 -6.46 34.19 9.55
C ASP A 74 -7.92 34.46 9.96
N HIS A 75 -8.86 34.25 9.03
CA HIS A 75 -10.30 34.32 9.26
C HIS A 75 -11.02 33.12 8.59
N PRO A 76 -12.00 32.47 9.24
CA PRO A 76 -12.89 31.51 8.60
C PRO A 76 -13.92 32.25 7.72
N ASP A 77 -13.45 33.14 6.85
CA ASP A 77 -14.31 33.94 5.99
C ASP A 77 -14.48 33.20 4.66
N GLY A 78 -15.57 32.45 4.58
CA GLY A 78 -15.95 31.70 3.40
C GLY A 78 -16.84 30.50 3.70
N ASP A 79 -17.81 30.26 2.83
CA ASP A 79 -18.66 29.06 2.76
C ASP A 79 -17.87 27.79 2.40
N VAL A 80 -16.54 27.78 2.56
CA VAL A 80 -15.66 26.69 2.14
C VAL A 80 -14.76 26.27 3.29
N GLU A 81 -14.90 25.03 3.75
CA GLU A 81 -14.09 24.45 4.82
C GLU A 81 -13.05 23.47 4.24
N PRO A 82 -11.77 23.54 4.66
CA PRO A 82 -10.80 22.53 4.30
C PRO A 82 -11.16 21.20 4.95
N GLN A 83 -11.17 20.13 4.16
CA GLN A 83 -11.42 18.78 4.64
C GLN A 83 -10.16 17.93 4.44
N ILE A 84 -9.74 17.27 5.52
CA ILE A 84 -8.65 16.31 5.50
C ILE A 84 -9.26 14.95 5.84
N SER A 85 -9.17 14.01 4.91
CA SER A 85 -9.52 12.60 5.15
C SER A 85 -8.26 11.75 5.03
N GLY A 86 -8.04 10.87 6.00
CA GLY A 86 -6.83 10.08 6.13
C GLY A 86 -7.13 8.59 6.19
N GLY A 87 -6.28 7.79 5.56
CA GLY A 87 -6.42 6.34 5.54
C GLY A 87 -5.07 5.62 5.63
N VAL A 88 -5.12 4.37 6.08
CA VAL A 88 -4.00 3.44 5.92
C VAL A 88 -4.15 2.78 4.57
N SER A 89 -3.16 2.93 3.70
CA SER A 89 -3.19 2.39 2.34
C SER A 89 -2.50 1.03 2.23
N ALA A 90 -1.48 0.77 3.05
CA ALA A 90 -0.78 -0.50 3.12
C ALA A 90 0.03 -0.63 4.42
N ALA A 91 0.39 -1.86 4.78
CA ALA A 91 1.34 -2.17 5.84
C ALA A 91 2.45 -3.08 5.32
N SER A 92 3.68 -2.84 5.80
CA SER A 92 4.83 -3.69 5.52
C SER A 92 4.86 -4.90 6.46
N GLY A 93 5.59 -5.95 6.07
CA GLY A 93 5.83 -7.13 6.92
C GLY A 93 6.65 -6.86 8.19
N ASP A 94 7.17 -5.64 8.35
CA ASP A 94 7.99 -5.18 9.47
C ASP A 94 7.30 -4.13 10.34
N GLY A 95 6.04 -3.79 10.03
CA GLY A 95 5.19 -2.91 10.85
C GLY A 95 5.21 -1.42 10.50
N LEU A 96 5.94 -1.01 9.46
CA LEU A 96 5.78 0.34 8.88
C LEU A 96 4.47 0.43 8.11
N LEU A 97 3.79 1.58 8.23
CA LEU A 97 2.52 1.89 7.58
C LEU A 97 2.71 2.93 6.47
N LEU A 98 1.95 2.78 5.40
CA LEU A 98 1.79 3.80 4.37
C LEU A 98 0.45 4.49 4.58
N LEU A 99 0.48 5.78 4.91
CA LEU A 99 -0.71 6.61 5.11
C LEU A 99 -0.93 7.48 3.87
N ASP A 100 -2.19 7.66 3.50
CA ASP A 100 -2.62 8.58 2.44
C ASP A 100 -3.61 9.58 3.03
N PHE A 101 -3.35 10.87 2.79
CA PHE A 101 -4.22 11.96 3.21
C PHE A 101 -4.70 12.74 1.99
N MET A 102 -6.02 12.78 1.86
CA MET A 102 -6.73 13.53 0.84
C MET A 102 -7.12 14.89 1.38
N HIS A 103 -6.73 15.95 0.67
CA HIS A 103 -7.11 17.32 0.95
C HIS A 103 -8.21 17.71 -0.03
N GLY A 104 -9.37 18.05 0.51
CA GLY A 104 -10.49 18.58 -0.25
C GLY A 104 -10.89 19.94 0.28
N ARG A 105 -11.72 20.63 -0.51
CA ARG A 105 -12.51 21.75 -0.05
C ARG A 105 -13.97 21.34 -0.08
N ALA A 106 -14.67 21.66 0.99
CA ALA A 106 -16.08 21.37 1.17
C ALA A 106 -16.85 22.69 1.18
N ALA A 107 -17.86 22.85 0.32
CA ALA A 107 -18.80 23.96 0.45
C ALA A 107 -19.67 23.70 1.69
N ALA A 108 -19.45 24.47 2.75
CA ALA A 108 -20.12 24.36 4.04
C ALA A 108 -20.64 25.74 4.50
N PRO A 109 -21.65 26.31 3.82
CA PRO A 109 -22.23 27.59 4.21
C PRO A 109 -22.81 27.56 5.64
N VAL A 110 -22.67 28.69 6.34
CA VAL A 110 -23.24 28.89 7.68
C VAL A 110 -24.74 29.11 7.55
N LEU A 111 -25.54 28.27 8.20
CA LEU A 111 -27.01 28.34 8.20
C LEU A 111 -27.60 29.01 9.44
N GLY A 112 -26.79 29.23 10.47
CA GLY A 112 -27.20 29.91 11.68
C GLY A 112 -26.14 29.86 12.77
N GLU A 113 -26.27 30.76 13.73
CA GLU A 113 -25.39 30.85 14.90
C GLU A 113 -26.19 30.45 16.16
N HIS A 114 -25.60 29.59 16.99
CA HIS A 114 -26.14 29.26 18.31
C HIS A 114 -25.03 29.47 19.35
N GLY A 115 -25.02 30.64 19.99
CA GLY A 115 -23.92 31.06 20.86
C GLY A 115 -22.61 31.20 20.06
N THR A 116 -21.53 30.59 20.54
CA THR A 116 -20.23 30.57 19.83
C THR A 116 -20.12 29.46 18.78
N ALA A 117 -21.15 28.62 18.61
CA ALA A 117 -21.16 27.53 17.65
C ALA A 117 -21.90 27.93 16.37
N GLN A 118 -21.22 27.87 15.22
CA GLN A 118 -21.83 28.03 13.90
C GLN A 118 -22.36 26.69 13.41
N THR A 119 -23.62 26.67 12.95
CA THR A 119 -24.21 25.51 12.29
C THR A 119 -23.95 25.63 10.80
N ARG A 120 -23.13 24.74 10.23
CA ARG A 120 -22.82 24.68 8.80
C ARG A 120 -23.47 23.47 8.15
N ARG A 121 -23.90 23.58 6.88
CA ARG A 121 -24.37 22.42 6.09
C ARG A 121 -23.42 22.17 4.95
N LEU A 122 -22.97 20.93 4.87
CA LEU A 122 -22.15 20.43 3.78
C LEU A 122 -22.99 20.29 2.51
N MET A 123 -22.70 21.10 1.49
CA MET A 123 -23.46 21.18 0.23
C MET A 123 -22.73 20.56 -0.97
N GLY A 124 -21.41 20.36 -0.89
CA GLY A 124 -20.64 19.73 -1.97
C GLY A 124 -19.15 19.57 -1.64
N PHE A 125 -18.48 18.66 -2.35
CA PHE A 125 -17.04 18.41 -2.22
C PHE A 125 -16.33 18.67 -3.56
N ASP A 126 -15.18 19.31 -3.50
CA ASP A 126 -14.27 19.36 -4.64
C ASP A 126 -13.70 17.95 -4.94
N LEU A 127 -13.70 17.60 -6.24
CA LEU A 127 -13.23 16.31 -6.76
C LEU A 127 -11.74 16.35 -7.12
N ASP A 128 -11.14 17.53 -7.22
CA ASP A 128 -9.70 17.73 -7.46
C ASP A 128 -8.93 17.70 -6.14
N ARG A 129 -8.67 16.48 -5.65
CA ARG A 129 -8.12 16.26 -4.30
C ARG A 129 -6.61 16.06 -4.32
N ASP A 130 -5.89 16.96 -3.67
CA ASP A 130 -4.45 16.81 -3.43
C ASP A 130 -4.23 15.61 -2.51
N ARG A 131 -3.32 14.70 -2.89
CA ARG A 131 -2.94 13.55 -2.05
C ARG A 131 -1.52 13.68 -1.52
N THR A 132 -1.39 13.59 -0.21
CA THR A 132 -0.09 13.54 0.46
C THR A 132 0.10 12.18 1.11
N ARG A 133 1.25 11.56 0.85
CA ARG A 133 1.56 10.21 1.34
C ARG A 133 2.68 10.24 2.36
N PHE A 134 2.56 9.37 3.35
CA PHE A 134 3.53 9.31 4.44
C PHE A 134 3.88 7.87 4.79
N VAL A 135 5.14 7.65 5.14
CA VAL A 135 5.57 6.44 5.83
C VAL A 135 5.57 6.72 7.32
N CYS A 136 4.88 5.87 8.08
CA CYS A 136 4.72 6.02 9.52
C CYS A 136 5.29 4.80 10.24
N ASN A 137 6.07 5.05 11.29
CA ASN A 137 6.34 4.05 12.32
C ASN A 137 5.33 4.28 13.46
N PRO A 138 4.33 3.39 13.61
CA PRO A 138 3.22 3.64 14.51
C PRO A 138 3.61 3.60 16.00
N LEU A 139 4.76 3.01 16.34
CA LEU A 139 5.20 2.87 17.74
C LEU A 139 6.18 3.95 18.17
N SER A 140 7.08 4.41 17.29
CA SER A 140 7.97 5.55 17.60
C SER A 140 7.30 6.90 17.31
N GLY A 141 6.20 6.90 16.56
CA GLY A 141 5.49 8.10 16.10
C GLY A 141 6.23 8.86 15.00
N GLN A 142 7.29 8.27 14.44
CA GLN A 142 7.98 8.86 13.30
C GLN A 142 7.08 8.89 12.07
N PHE A 143 7.19 9.99 11.34
CA PHE A 143 6.30 10.33 10.26
C PHE A 143 7.12 11.01 9.16
N PHE A 144 7.20 10.37 7.99
CA PHE A 144 8.01 10.82 6.87
C PHE A 144 7.13 11.11 5.66
N ARG A 145 7.12 12.36 5.19
CA ARG A 145 6.40 12.77 3.98
C ARG A 145 7.13 12.28 2.75
N LEU A 146 6.46 11.49 1.91
CA LEU A 146 6.98 11.12 0.60
C LEU A 146 6.94 12.34 -0.33
N PRO A 147 7.92 12.50 -1.24
CA PRO A 147 7.86 13.53 -2.26
C PRO A 147 6.64 13.32 -3.16
N ASP A 148 6.17 14.38 -3.81
CA ASP A 148 5.04 14.30 -4.71
C ASP A 148 5.45 13.53 -5.98
N ILE A 149 4.52 12.75 -6.52
CA ILE A 149 4.78 11.90 -7.70
C ILE A 149 4.77 12.80 -8.92
N ASP A 150 5.79 12.67 -9.79
CA ASP A 150 5.91 13.45 -11.03
C ASP A 150 5.85 14.98 -10.79
N GLY A 151 6.19 15.45 -9.57
CA GLY A 151 6.15 16.86 -9.17
C GLY A 151 4.74 17.43 -8.93
N ALA A 152 3.71 16.59 -8.96
CA ALA A 152 2.32 16.97 -8.76
C ALA A 152 1.70 16.23 -7.57
N ASN A 153 1.06 16.98 -6.67
CA ASN A 153 0.21 16.45 -5.60
C ASN A 153 -1.14 15.92 -6.13
N LYS A 154 -1.49 16.26 -7.38
CA LYS A 154 -2.63 15.72 -8.12
C LYS A 154 -2.32 14.32 -8.62
N THR A 155 -2.69 13.31 -7.84
CA THR A 155 -2.67 11.92 -8.29
C THR A 155 -4.10 11.44 -8.47
N SER A 156 -4.37 10.65 -9.52
CA SER A 156 -5.67 9.97 -9.70
C SER A 156 -6.08 9.24 -8.42
N ALA A 157 -7.36 9.39 -8.04
CA ALA A 157 -7.91 8.87 -6.79
C ALA A 157 -7.88 7.33 -6.66
N TYR A 158 -7.57 6.60 -7.74
CA TYR A 158 -7.72 5.14 -7.82
C TYR A 158 -6.40 4.34 -7.90
N GLN A 159 -5.26 4.92 -7.52
CA GLN A 159 -4.00 4.16 -7.48
C GLN A 159 -3.80 3.46 -6.14
N VAL A 160 -3.63 2.13 -6.18
CA VAL A 160 -3.28 1.32 -5.00
C VAL A 160 -1.76 1.29 -4.83
N PHE A 161 -1.29 1.80 -3.69
CA PHE A 161 0.11 1.77 -3.31
C PHE A 161 0.39 0.66 -2.30
N GLY A 162 1.57 0.06 -2.40
CA GLY A 162 2.11 -0.87 -1.42
C GLY A 162 3.42 -0.38 -0.83
N ILE A 163 3.77 -0.88 0.36
CA ILE A 163 5.06 -0.64 1.01
C ILE A 163 5.77 -1.97 1.28
N LEU A 164 7.01 -2.08 0.83
CA LEU A 164 7.86 -3.25 1.05
C LEU A 164 9.12 -2.83 1.79
N THR A 165 9.41 -3.50 2.89
CA THR A 165 10.62 -3.32 3.67
C THR A 165 11.63 -4.41 3.37
N GLN A 166 12.92 -4.10 3.53
CA GLN A 166 13.98 -5.08 3.41
C GLN A 166 15.04 -4.86 4.47
N SER A 167 15.40 -5.95 5.17
CA SER A 167 16.52 -6.00 6.09
C SER A 167 17.59 -6.96 5.58
N ARG A 168 18.86 -6.60 5.77
CA ARG A 168 20.04 -7.44 5.52
C ARG A 168 20.15 -8.55 6.55
N ARG A 169 19.61 -8.33 7.76
CA ARG A 169 19.67 -9.27 8.86
C ARG A 169 18.27 -9.79 9.18
N PRO A 170 18.09 -11.10 9.38
CA PRO A 170 16.83 -11.62 9.91
C PRO A 170 16.49 -10.97 11.25
N ASN A 171 15.22 -10.64 11.47
CA ASN A 171 14.69 -10.12 12.74
C ASN A 171 15.31 -8.79 13.21
N ALA A 172 15.87 -8.00 12.29
CA ALA A 172 16.36 -6.66 12.56
C ALA A 172 15.42 -5.62 11.94
N PRO A 173 15.47 -4.36 12.40
CA PRO A 173 14.86 -3.25 11.69
C PRO A 173 15.20 -3.25 10.19
N PRO A 174 14.30 -2.76 9.33
CA PRO A 174 14.60 -2.66 7.90
C PRO A 174 15.75 -1.68 7.67
N ASP A 175 16.61 -1.98 6.70
CA ASP A 175 17.68 -1.08 6.25
C ASP A 175 17.18 -0.11 5.18
N ARG A 176 16.10 -0.49 4.48
CA ARG A 176 15.49 0.25 3.39
C ARG A 176 14.03 -0.15 3.21
N TYR A 177 13.28 0.71 2.53
CA TYR A 177 11.93 0.42 2.10
C TYR A 177 11.69 0.94 0.68
N ALA A 178 10.68 0.39 0.03
CA ALA A 178 10.15 0.86 -1.24
C ALA A 178 8.65 1.09 -1.10
N VAL A 179 8.15 2.12 -1.77
CA VAL A 179 6.72 2.36 -1.96
C VAL A 179 6.44 2.30 -3.44
N ALA A 180 5.42 1.56 -3.89
CA ALA A 180 5.14 1.46 -5.31
C ALA A 180 3.66 1.35 -5.62
N CYS A 181 3.26 1.79 -6.80
CA CYS A 181 1.97 1.47 -7.42
C CYS A 181 2.18 0.85 -8.80
N LEU A 182 1.24 0.01 -9.20
CA LEU A 182 1.22 -0.66 -10.50
C LEU A 182 -0.02 -0.21 -11.27
N SER A 183 0.14 0.11 -12.54
CA SER A 183 -0.95 0.46 -13.45
C SER A 183 -0.76 -0.21 -14.81
N GLU A 184 -1.86 -0.59 -15.44
CA GLU A 184 -1.82 -0.99 -16.85
C GLU A 184 -1.51 0.24 -17.72
N ASP A 185 -0.63 0.07 -18.70
CA ASP A 185 -0.35 1.06 -19.74
C ASP A 185 -1.36 0.87 -20.87
N HIS A 186 -1.95 1.96 -21.34
CA HIS A 186 -3.07 1.94 -22.30
C HIS A 186 -2.65 2.43 -23.70
N ASP A 187 -1.40 2.87 -23.88
CA ASP A 187 -0.97 3.59 -25.08
C ASP A 187 -0.40 2.67 -26.20
N GLY A 188 -0.67 1.35 -26.19
CA GLY A 188 -0.11 0.42 -27.18
C GLY A 188 -0.94 -0.84 -27.48
N GLU A 189 -0.63 -1.50 -28.60
CA GLU A 189 -1.30 -2.75 -29.05
C GLU A 189 -1.00 -3.95 -28.14
N GLU A 190 0.16 -3.96 -27.48
CA GLU A 190 0.54 -4.95 -26.48
C GLU A 190 0.18 -4.47 -25.07
N ARG A 191 -0.45 -5.33 -24.27
CA ARG A 191 -0.67 -5.01 -22.86
C ARG A 191 0.66 -4.92 -22.14
N ARG A 192 0.94 -3.75 -21.56
CA ARG A 192 2.12 -3.49 -20.75
C ARG A 192 1.71 -2.90 -19.40
N PHE A 193 2.61 -2.99 -18.45
CA PHE A 193 2.46 -2.37 -17.14
C PHE A 193 3.45 -1.23 -16.99
N ALA A 194 3.02 -0.20 -16.25
CA ALA A 194 3.88 0.82 -15.70
C ALA A 194 3.89 0.69 -14.18
N MET A 195 5.08 0.83 -13.59
CA MET A 195 5.25 0.88 -12.14
C MET A 195 5.86 2.23 -11.77
N ARG A 196 5.26 2.91 -10.79
CA ARG A 196 5.94 4.01 -10.11
C ARG A 196 6.46 3.49 -8.78
N ARG A 197 7.75 3.69 -8.52
CA ARG A 197 8.37 3.28 -7.27
C ARG A 197 9.16 4.43 -6.65
N PHE A 198 9.10 4.52 -5.34
CA PHE A 198 9.97 5.31 -4.49
C PHE A 198 10.89 4.34 -3.76
N LEU A 199 12.20 4.62 -3.75
CA LEU A 199 13.17 3.88 -2.97
C LEU A 199 13.72 4.76 -1.86
N SER A 200 13.70 4.27 -0.62
CA SER A 200 14.22 5.03 0.51
C SER A 200 15.71 5.32 0.38
N GLN A 201 16.47 4.60 -0.45
CA GLN A 201 17.90 4.87 -0.60
C GLN A 201 18.21 6.05 -1.52
N THR A 202 17.33 6.32 -2.49
CA THR A 202 17.48 7.44 -3.43
C THR A 202 16.65 8.64 -3.00
N GLY A 203 15.53 8.41 -2.32
CA GLY A 203 14.59 9.47 -1.95
C GLY A 203 13.78 10.00 -3.13
N GLU A 204 13.75 9.30 -4.26
CA GLU A 204 13.16 9.76 -5.51
C GLU A 204 12.14 8.75 -6.06
N TRP A 205 11.13 9.28 -6.76
CA TRP A 205 10.20 8.50 -7.56
C TRP A 205 10.79 8.19 -8.93
N VAL A 206 10.65 6.93 -9.36
CA VAL A 206 11.03 6.47 -10.70
C VAL A 206 9.82 5.80 -11.34
N LYS A 207 9.50 6.22 -12.57
CA LYS A 207 8.50 5.58 -13.42
C LYS A 207 9.18 4.58 -14.34
N LEU A 208 8.85 3.30 -14.18
CA LEU A 208 9.24 2.21 -15.06
C LEU A 208 8.08 1.93 -16.01
N VAL A 209 8.33 1.95 -17.31
CA VAL A 209 7.33 1.74 -18.36
C VAL A 209 7.67 0.51 -19.19
N GLY A 210 6.68 0.00 -19.91
CA GLY A 210 6.87 -1.10 -20.84
C GLY A 210 7.17 -2.45 -20.18
N LEU A 211 6.74 -2.66 -18.93
CA LEU A 211 6.92 -3.93 -18.25
C LEU A 211 6.02 -4.99 -18.92
N PRO A 212 6.56 -6.17 -19.30
CA PRO A 212 5.78 -7.22 -19.95
C PRO A 212 4.60 -7.66 -19.09
N SER A 213 3.41 -7.77 -19.69
CA SER A 213 2.22 -8.28 -19.01
C SER A 213 2.34 -9.77 -18.75
N PRO A 214 2.15 -10.25 -17.50
CA PRO A 214 2.00 -11.67 -17.19
C PRO A 214 0.57 -12.19 -17.45
N LEU A 215 -0.34 -11.30 -17.86
CA LEU A 215 -1.77 -11.59 -17.99
C LEU A 215 -2.16 -11.94 -19.43
N PRO A 216 -3.17 -12.81 -19.62
CA PRO A 216 -3.78 -13.02 -20.93
C PRO A 216 -4.50 -11.76 -21.42
N LEU A 217 -4.46 -11.51 -22.73
CA LEU A 217 -5.02 -10.30 -23.36
C LEU A 217 -6.54 -10.14 -23.20
N ALA A 218 -7.27 -11.24 -22.94
CA ALA A 218 -8.73 -11.28 -22.94
C ALA A 218 -9.40 -10.55 -21.75
N ARG A 219 -8.70 -10.34 -20.63
CA ARG A 219 -9.31 -9.81 -19.39
C ARG A 219 -8.45 -8.74 -18.74
N LYS A 220 -9.01 -7.59 -18.38
CA LYS A 220 -8.32 -6.51 -17.65
C LYS A 220 -8.37 -6.75 -16.15
N MET A 221 -7.34 -6.29 -15.44
CA MET A 221 -7.29 -6.40 -13.99
C MET A 221 -8.02 -5.23 -13.31
N CYS A 222 -8.92 -5.54 -12.37
CA CYS A 222 -9.54 -4.55 -11.49
C CYS A 222 -8.83 -4.59 -10.13
N ILE A 223 -7.86 -3.71 -9.91
CA ILE A 223 -7.14 -3.66 -8.63
C ILE A 223 -8.02 -2.95 -7.60
N ASP A 224 -8.60 -3.72 -6.69
CA ASP A 224 -9.62 -3.30 -5.75
C ASP A 224 -9.37 -3.82 -4.34
N HIS A 225 -8.09 -4.00 -3.96
CA HIS A 225 -7.63 -4.51 -2.67
C HIS A 225 -6.28 -3.87 -2.32
N GLU A 226 -5.99 -3.66 -1.03
CA GLU A 226 -4.70 -3.09 -0.62
C GLU A 226 -3.53 -3.96 -1.10
N ALA A 227 -2.40 -3.35 -1.43
CA ALA A 227 -1.24 -4.11 -1.88
C ALA A 227 -0.62 -4.89 -0.71
N VAL A 228 -0.35 -6.18 -0.93
CA VAL A 228 0.19 -7.09 0.10
C VAL A 228 1.70 -7.23 -0.05
N ALA A 229 2.45 -7.04 1.04
CA ALA A 229 3.89 -7.29 1.07
C ALA A 229 4.16 -8.75 1.45
N PHE A 230 4.70 -9.54 0.51
CA PHE A 230 4.99 -10.96 0.74
C PHE A 230 6.18 -11.44 -0.10
N ALA A 231 7.06 -12.23 0.54
CA ALA A 231 8.20 -12.89 -0.10
C ALA A 231 9.09 -11.95 -0.94
N GLY A 232 9.36 -10.74 -0.43
CA GLY A 232 10.19 -9.74 -1.12
C GLY A 232 9.52 -9.10 -2.34
N ARG A 233 8.20 -9.24 -2.47
CA ARG A 233 7.40 -8.67 -3.55
C ARG A 233 6.21 -7.91 -2.98
N LEU A 234 5.73 -6.94 -3.75
CA LEU A 234 4.41 -6.36 -3.58
C LEU A 234 3.42 -7.09 -4.48
N TRP A 235 2.22 -7.32 -3.98
CA TRP A 235 1.14 -8.04 -4.65
C TRP A 235 -0.06 -7.11 -4.79
N TRP A 236 -0.45 -6.79 -6.02
CA TRP A 236 -1.68 -6.07 -6.33
C TRP A 236 -2.74 -7.10 -6.67
N VAL A 237 -3.92 -6.97 -6.07
CA VAL A 237 -4.93 -8.03 -6.06
C VAL A 237 -6.19 -7.51 -6.75
N ASP A 238 -6.68 -8.33 -7.67
CA ASP A 238 -8.03 -8.29 -8.21
C ASP A 238 -8.78 -9.45 -7.56
N VAL A 239 -9.66 -9.12 -6.62
CA VAL A 239 -10.35 -10.15 -5.82
C VAL A 239 -11.35 -10.99 -6.64
N SER A 240 -11.59 -10.65 -7.90
CA SER A 240 -12.40 -11.44 -8.83
C SER A 240 -11.58 -12.43 -9.67
N TRP A 241 -10.25 -12.30 -9.69
CA TRP A 241 -9.41 -13.05 -10.62
C TRP A 241 -8.10 -13.60 -10.03
N GLY A 242 -7.27 -12.75 -9.43
CA GLY A 242 -5.89 -13.12 -9.11
C GLY A 242 -5.07 -11.96 -8.60
N ALA A 243 -3.77 -12.18 -8.49
CA ALA A 243 -2.83 -11.19 -8.03
C ALA A 243 -1.60 -11.10 -8.95
N VAL A 244 -1.14 -9.88 -9.19
CA VAL A 244 0.11 -9.59 -9.89
C VAL A 244 1.13 -9.16 -8.87
N SER A 245 2.31 -9.78 -8.88
CA SER A 245 3.41 -9.47 -7.98
C SER A 245 4.64 -8.95 -8.70
N VAL A 246 5.34 -8.01 -8.08
CA VAL A 246 6.62 -7.50 -8.57
C VAL A 246 7.52 -7.11 -7.39
N ASP A 247 8.84 -7.30 -7.55
CA ASP A 247 9.84 -6.79 -6.62
C ASP A 247 10.15 -5.32 -6.96
N PRO A 248 9.74 -4.34 -6.13
CA PRO A 248 9.99 -2.94 -6.39
C PRO A 248 11.47 -2.57 -6.26
N PHE A 249 12.34 -3.39 -5.65
CA PHE A 249 13.78 -3.12 -5.53
C PHE A 249 14.59 -3.61 -6.73
N SER A 250 14.03 -4.48 -7.57
CA SER A 250 14.76 -5.07 -8.70
C SER A 250 15.03 -4.04 -9.80
N ASP A 251 16.26 -3.98 -10.32
CA ASP A 251 16.58 -3.17 -11.52
C ASP A 251 15.95 -3.72 -12.80
N ARG A 252 15.52 -4.99 -12.76
CA ARG A 252 14.79 -5.66 -13.84
C ARG A 252 13.52 -6.28 -13.24
N PRO A 253 12.47 -5.47 -13.02
CA PRO A 253 11.26 -5.97 -12.39
C PRO A 253 10.60 -7.04 -13.25
N ASP A 254 10.32 -8.19 -12.64
CA ASP A 254 9.65 -9.34 -13.26
C ASP A 254 8.25 -9.47 -12.65
N LEU A 255 7.21 -9.30 -13.48
CA LEU A 255 5.82 -9.43 -13.07
C LEU A 255 5.40 -10.90 -13.09
N ARG A 256 4.70 -11.32 -12.05
CA ARG A 256 4.16 -12.68 -11.95
C ARG A 256 2.70 -12.64 -11.61
N PHE A 257 1.89 -13.36 -12.36
CA PHE A 257 0.47 -13.54 -12.09
C PHE A 257 0.21 -14.86 -11.38
N VAL A 258 -0.66 -14.82 -10.39
CA VAL A 258 -1.20 -16.00 -9.70
C VAL A 258 -2.71 -15.86 -9.68
N GLU A 259 -3.39 -16.78 -10.34
CA GLU A 259 -4.85 -16.86 -10.34
C GLU A 259 -5.36 -17.28 -8.95
N LEU A 260 -6.55 -16.83 -8.57
CA LEU A 260 -7.25 -17.27 -7.36
C LEU A 260 -7.60 -18.78 -7.44
N PRO A 261 -8.07 -19.41 -6.35
CA PRO A 261 -8.65 -20.76 -6.45
C PRO A 261 -9.70 -20.80 -7.57
N LYS A 262 -9.71 -21.89 -8.37
CA LYS A 262 -10.52 -21.99 -9.61
C LYS A 262 -11.99 -21.64 -9.40
N ASP A 263 -12.57 -22.11 -8.30
CA ASP A 263 -13.98 -21.89 -7.97
C ASP A 263 -14.29 -20.47 -7.45
N SER A 264 -13.24 -19.68 -7.19
CA SER A 264 -13.33 -18.30 -6.72
C SER A 264 -13.23 -17.27 -7.87
N VAL A 265 -12.78 -17.66 -9.06
CA VAL A 265 -12.65 -16.75 -10.21
C VAL A 265 -14.04 -16.43 -10.76
N VAL A 266 -14.33 -15.13 -10.91
CA VAL A 266 -15.63 -14.62 -11.39
C VAL A 266 -15.40 -13.77 -12.63
N GLU A 267 -16.29 -13.81 -13.62
CA GLU A 267 -16.21 -12.94 -14.79
C GLU A 267 -16.36 -11.46 -14.41
N PRO A 268 -15.74 -10.53 -15.16
CA PRO A 268 -15.83 -9.12 -14.85
C PRO A 268 -17.24 -8.57 -15.17
N VAL A 269 -18.07 -8.38 -14.15
CA VAL A 269 -19.42 -7.78 -14.25
C VAL A 269 -19.42 -6.38 -13.62
N GLU A 270 -20.30 -5.47 -14.06
CA GLU A 270 -20.51 -4.18 -13.41
C GLU A 270 -20.90 -4.40 -11.92
N GLY A 271 -20.14 -3.83 -10.96
CA GLY A 271 -20.42 -3.97 -9.51
C GLY A 271 -19.36 -4.69 -8.66
N LEU A 272 -18.23 -5.14 -9.23
CA LEU A 272 -17.16 -5.91 -8.54
C LEU A 272 -16.51 -5.19 -7.35
N ARG A 273 -16.60 -3.85 -7.26
CA ARG A 273 -16.00 -3.08 -6.14
C ARG A 273 -16.46 -3.56 -4.76
N MET A 274 -17.61 -4.25 -4.70
CA MET A 274 -18.18 -4.80 -3.46
C MET A 274 -17.60 -6.16 -3.07
N LEU A 275 -16.99 -6.90 -4.01
CA LEU A 275 -16.41 -8.23 -3.71
C LEU A 275 -15.27 -8.16 -2.70
N GLY A 276 -14.51 -7.07 -2.70
CA GLY A 276 -13.43 -6.84 -1.73
C GLY A 276 -13.90 -6.71 -0.27
N ARG A 277 -15.22 -6.64 -0.02
CA ARG A 277 -15.80 -6.77 1.34
C ARG A 277 -15.82 -8.22 1.82
N TYR A 278 -15.93 -9.18 0.90
CA TYR A 278 -16.14 -10.59 1.19
C TYR A 278 -14.90 -11.44 0.91
N ARG A 279 -13.90 -10.87 0.25
CA ARG A 279 -12.68 -11.55 -0.20
C ARG A 279 -11.47 -10.77 0.24
N ARG A 280 -10.46 -11.47 0.72
CA ARG A 280 -9.25 -10.83 1.22
C ARG A 280 -8.01 -11.67 0.98
N MET A 281 -6.92 -11.01 0.59
CA MET A 281 -5.59 -11.60 0.54
C MET A 281 -4.72 -10.99 1.64
N GLY A 282 -3.92 -11.82 2.31
CA GLY A 282 -3.07 -11.35 3.40
C GLY A 282 -1.98 -12.34 3.73
N VAL A 283 -1.10 -11.97 4.67
CA VAL A 283 -0.04 -12.84 5.15
C VAL A 283 -0.38 -13.31 6.56
N SER A 284 -0.35 -14.62 6.76
CA SER A 284 -0.53 -15.24 8.08
C SER A 284 0.43 -16.39 8.25
N GLU A 285 1.08 -16.45 9.41
CA GLU A 285 2.12 -17.44 9.74
C GLU A 285 3.25 -17.47 8.70
N GLY A 286 3.48 -16.33 8.04
CA GLY A 286 4.51 -16.19 7.02
C GLY A 286 4.18 -16.81 5.67
N ARG A 287 2.93 -17.17 5.41
CA ARG A 287 2.45 -17.67 4.12
C ARG A 287 1.38 -16.73 3.55
N LEU A 288 1.32 -16.62 2.24
CA LEU A 288 0.25 -15.88 1.57
C LEU A 288 -1.05 -16.67 1.66
N ARG A 289 -2.12 -15.99 2.06
CA ARG A 289 -3.45 -16.58 2.22
C ARG A 289 -4.48 -15.77 1.47
N TYR A 290 -5.46 -16.48 0.94
CA TYR A 290 -6.67 -15.93 0.35
C TYR A 290 -7.85 -16.44 1.17
N ALA A 291 -8.76 -15.55 1.52
CA ALA A 291 -9.95 -15.87 2.27
C ALA A 291 -11.17 -15.32 1.55
N GLU A 292 -12.27 -16.04 1.60
CA GLU A 292 -13.55 -15.58 1.08
C GLU A 292 -14.71 -16.05 1.93
N VAL A 293 -15.78 -15.27 1.97
CA VAL A 293 -17.06 -15.67 2.55
C VAL A 293 -18.13 -15.71 1.46
N SER A 294 -18.91 -16.79 1.42
CA SER A 294 -20.05 -16.86 0.49
C SER A 294 -21.04 -15.75 0.79
N GLN A 295 -21.69 -15.21 -0.24
CA GLN A 295 -22.63 -14.10 -0.10
C GLN A 295 -24.06 -14.53 0.23
N GLU A 296 -24.29 -15.84 0.24
CA GLU A 296 -25.55 -16.49 0.58
C GLU A 296 -25.37 -17.34 1.84
N GLU A 297 -26.47 -17.50 2.59
CA GLU A 297 -26.50 -18.42 3.73
C GLU A 297 -26.14 -19.84 3.26
N PRO A 298 -25.30 -20.58 4.01
CA PRO A 298 -24.92 -20.36 5.39
C PRO A 298 -23.64 -19.51 5.61
N PHE A 299 -23.30 -18.59 4.70
CA PHE A 299 -22.12 -17.71 4.76
C PHE A 299 -20.85 -18.49 5.06
N VAL A 300 -20.41 -19.32 4.11
CA VAL A 300 -19.27 -20.20 4.28
C VAL A 300 -17.98 -19.41 4.14
N LEU A 301 -17.25 -19.26 5.24
CA LEU A 301 -15.90 -18.73 5.28
C LEU A 301 -14.91 -19.80 4.86
N SER A 302 -14.14 -19.54 3.82
CA SER A 302 -13.09 -20.42 3.28
C SER A 302 -11.74 -19.73 3.34
N SER A 303 -10.70 -20.47 3.70
CA SER A 303 -9.32 -19.99 3.83
C SER A 303 -8.42 -20.89 3.01
N PHE A 304 -7.64 -20.29 2.12
CA PHE A 304 -6.70 -20.95 1.24
C PHE A 304 -5.29 -20.45 1.51
N VAL A 305 -4.31 -21.33 1.35
CA VAL A 305 -2.89 -21.01 1.46
C VAL A 305 -2.20 -21.25 0.13
N LEU A 306 -1.37 -20.29 -0.29
CA LEU A 306 -0.56 -20.44 -1.49
C LEU A 306 0.61 -21.38 -1.20
N ASP A 307 0.88 -22.30 -2.12
CA ASP A 307 2.06 -23.15 -2.06
C ASP A 307 3.37 -22.34 -2.17
N ASP A 308 4.48 -22.97 -1.82
CA ASP A 308 5.80 -22.34 -1.83
C ASP A 308 6.30 -22.02 -3.24
N ASN A 309 5.72 -22.68 -4.25
CA ASN A 309 6.04 -22.49 -5.66
C ASN A 309 5.29 -21.30 -6.26
N GLY A 310 4.33 -20.72 -5.52
CA GLY A 310 3.47 -19.64 -5.97
C GLY A 310 2.52 -20.04 -7.10
N SER A 311 2.17 -21.31 -7.21
CA SER A 311 1.45 -21.88 -8.35
C SER A 311 0.06 -22.40 -8.03
N CYS A 312 -0.20 -22.80 -6.78
CA CYS A 312 -1.44 -23.46 -6.42
C CYS A 312 -1.94 -23.04 -5.04
N TRP A 313 -3.26 -22.92 -4.94
CA TRP A 313 -3.96 -22.68 -3.67
C TRP A 313 -4.45 -23.99 -3.09
N THR A 314 -4.17 -24.22 -1.80
CA THR A 314 -4.71 -25.35 -1.04
C THR A 314 -5.72 -24.84 -0.03
N LEU A 315 -6.91 -25.45 0.02
CA LEU A 315 -7.91 -25.17 1.04
C LEU A 315 -7.35 -25.57 2.42
N GLY A 316 -7.24 -24.62 3.34
CA GLY A 316 -6.81 -24.84 4.72
C GLY A 316 -7.98 -25.00 5.68
N HIS A 317 -8.93 -24.07 5.66
CA HIS A 317 -10.09 -24.10 6.55
C HIS A 317 -11.38 -23.74 5.83
N ARG A 318 -12.50 -24.29 6.30
CA ARG A 318 -13.85 -23.98 5.80
C ARG A 318 -14.85 -24.06 6.96
N LEU A 319 -15.63 -22.99 7.17
CA LEU A 319 -16.57 -22.86 8.28
C LEU A 319 -17.83 -22.10 7.84
N PRO A 320 -19.04 -22.69 7.96
CA PRO A 320 -20.30 -21.94 7.87
C PRO A 320 -20.44 -20.95 9.04
N VAL A 321 -20.59 -19.66 8.75
CA VAL A 321 -20.61 -18.59 9.77
C VAL A 321 -22.01 -18.44 10.40
N THR A 322 -23.10 -18.77 9.70
CA THR A 322 -24.47 -18.64 10.25
C THR A 322 -24.70 -19.46 11.51
N ARG A 323 -23.95 -20.55 11.73
CA ARG A 323 -24.03 -21.36 12.96
C ARG A 323 -23.63 -20.60 14.23
N LEU A 324 -23.02 -19.42 14.08
CA LEU A 324 -22.55 -18.60 15.19
C LEU A 324 -23.61 -17.57 15.65
N TRP A 325 -24.71 -17.37 14.90
CA TRP A 325 -25.68 -16.28 15.12
C TRP A 325 -27.14 -16.76 15.18
N ALA A 326 -27.98 -16.05 15.94
CA ALA A 326 -29.42 -16.31 16.01
C ALA A 326 -30.15 -15.66 14.82
N HIS A 327 -31.01 -16.42 14.14
CA HIS A 327 -31.68 -16.05 12.89
C HIS A 327 -32.73 -14.93 13.03
N GLY A 328 -32.90 -14.16 11.94
CA GLY A 328 -34.00 -13.24 11.69
C GLY A 328 -34.05 -12.83 10.22
N SER A 329 -35.25 -12.75 9.64
CA SER A 329 -35.60 -12.61 8.22
C SER A 329 -35.12 -11.34 7.50
N ASP A 330 -35.01 -11.45 6.15
CA ASP A 330 -34.58 -10.46 5.14
C ASP A 330 -33.20 -9.83 5.38
N LEU A 331 -32.17 -10.47 4.81
CA LEU A 331 -30.77 -10.07 4.93
C LEU A 331 -30.48 -8.81 4.11
N ARG A 332 -30.24 -7.68 4.78
CA ARG A 332 -29.68 -6.48 4.13
C ARG A 332 -28.18 -6.67 3.90
N GLU A 333 -27.56 -5.87 3.04
CA GLU A 333 -26.11 -5.98 2.78
C GLU A 333 -25.24 -5.72 4.03
N GLU A 334 -25.75 -4.93 4.97
CA GLU A 334 -25.20 -4.69 6.30
C GLU A 334 -25.25 -5.93 7.22
N ASP A 335 -26.10 -6.91 6.89
CA ASP A 335 -26.29 -8.16 7.62
C ASP A 335 -25.42 -9.32 7.09
N LYS A 336 -24.55 -9.04 6.10
CA LYS A 336 -23.60 -10.01 5.57
C LYS A 336 -22.24 -9.90 6.26
N PRO A 337 -21.63 -11.01 6.74
CA PRO A 337 -20.27 -11.00 7.26
C PRO A 337 -19.30 -10.49 6.19
N ARG A 338 -18.38 -9.62 6.58
CA ARG A 338 -17.29 -9.11 5.75
C ARG A 338 -15.96 -9.54 6.34
N ILE A 339 -14.94 -9.73 5.51
CA ILE A 339 -13.61 -10.07 5.99
C ILE A 339 -12.87 -8.78 6.33
N GLY A 340 -12.67 -8.54 7.62
CA GLY A 340 -11.90 -7.41 8.15
C GLY A 340 -10.41 -7.63 7.92
N VAL A 341 -9.79 -8.60 8.59
CA VAL A 341 -8.38 -8.97 8.40
C VAL A 341 -8.16 -10.46 8.67
N ILE A 342 -7.08 -11.02 8.12
CA ILE A 342 -6.58 -12.35 8.47
C ILE A 342 -5.63 -12.17 9.66
N ASP A 343 -5.75 -12.98 10.72
CA ASP A 343 -4.82 -12.85 11.85
C ASP A 343 -3.38 -13.18 11.37
N PRO A 344 -2.40 -12.27 11.54
CA PRO A 344 -1.06 -12.46 10.98
C PRO A 344 -0.25 -13.58 11.66
N LEU A 345 -0.64 -14.00 12.86
CA LEU A 345 0.11 -14.94 13.71
C LEU A 345 -0.58 -16.29 13.90
N ASN A 346 -1.88 -16.37 13.68
CA ASN A 346 -2.67 -17.60 13.81
C ASN A 346 -3.65 -17.74 12.66
N ALA A 347 -3.35 -18.60 11.71
CA ALA A 347 -4.13 -18.65 10.51
C ALA A 347 -5.46 -19.40 10.58
N SER A 348 -5.71 -20.07 11.71
CA SER A 348 -7.03 -20.59 12.05
C SER A 348 -7.97 -19.45 12.50
N VAL A 349 -7.48 -18.22 12.68
CA VAL A 349 -8.27 -17.08 13.17
C VAL A 349 -8.46 -16.04 12.06
N MET A 350 -9.70 -15.59 11.90
CA MET A 350 -10.05 -14.46 11.04
C MET A 350 -10.88 -13.45 11.81
N HIS A 351 -10.71 -12.19 11.45
CA HIS A 351 -11.49 -11.09 12.01
C HIS A 351 -12.50 -10.64 10.97
N LEU A 352 -13.77 -10.81 11.30
CA LEU A 352 -14.88 -10.48 10.45
C LEU A 352 -15.60 -9.25 11.00
N THR A 353 -16.31 -8.54 10.13
CA THR A 353 -17.22 -7.48 10.55
C THR A 353 -18.65 -7.77 10.11
N LEU A 354 -19.60 -7.35 10.92
CA LEU A 354 -21.03 -7.45 10.67
C LEU A 354 -21.66 -6.17 11.21
N ARG A 355 -22.31 -5.40 10.35
CA ARG A 355 -22.69 -4.01 10.66
C ARG A 355 -21.46 -3.26 11.23
N ASN A 356 -21.62 -2.63 12.39
CA ASN A 356 -20.58 -1.93 13.14
C ASN A 356 -19.84 -2.80 14.18
N HIS A 357 -19.97 -4.13 14.14
CA HIS A 357 -19.29 -5.03 15.06
C HIS A 357 -18.14 -5.75 14.36
N ALA A 358 -16.99 -5.85 15.03
CA ALA A 358 -15.91 -6.74 14.65
C ALA A 358 -15.81 -7.92 15.62
N PHE A 359 -15.53 -9.10 15.10
CA PHE A 359 -15.43 -10.32 15.89
C PHE A 359 -14.34 -11.23 15.34
N SER A 360 -13.69 -11.95 16.25
CA SER A 360 -12.64 -12.91 15.93
C SER A 360 -13.23 -14.31 15.88
N VAL A 361 -13.08 -15.02 14.78
CA VAL A 361 -13.57 -16.39 14.60
C VAL A 361 -12.38 -17.34 14.49
N ASN A 362 -12.34 -18.34 15.35
CA ASN A 362 -11.45 -19.49 15.18
C ASN A 362 -12.14 -20.54 14.31
N MET A 363 -11.67 -20.68 13.07
CA MET A 363 -12.20 -21.59 12.07
C MET A 363 -11.96 -23.06 12.40
N GLU A 364 -10.86 -23.37 13.09
CA GLU A 364 -10.48 -24.73 13.47
C GLU A 364 -11.34 -25.25 14.64
N ARG A 365 -11.48 -24.42 15.68
CA ARG A 365 -12.30 -24.72 16.87
C ARG A 365 -13.78 -24.42 16.67
N GLN A 366 -14.13 -23.77 15.56
CA GLN A 366 -15.49 -23.33 15.21
C GLN A 366 -16.13 -22.47 16.30
N LYS A 367 -15.40 -21.47 16.81
CA LYS A 367 -15.84 -20.62 17.92
C LYS A 367 -15.53 -19.15 17.67
N VAL A 368 -16.43 -18.28 18.13
CA VAL A 368 -16.14 -16.85 18.30
C VAL A 368 -15.25 -16.67 19.53
N LEU A 369 -14.15 -15.94 19.38
CA LEU A 369 -13.19 -15.66 20.45
C LEU A 369 -13.49 -14.35 21.18
N GLY A 370 -14.11 -13.39 20.52
CA GLY A 370 -14.45 -12.08 21.07
C GLY A 370 -15.19 -11.20 20.07
N CYS A 371 -15.75 -10.10 20.56
CA CYS A 371 -16.50 -9.11 19.79
C CYS A 371 -16.22 -7.70 20.32
N CYS A 372 -16.28 -6.70 19.44
CA CYS A 372 -16.16 -5.29 19.78
C CYS A 372 -16.99 -4.43 18.81
N ILE A 373 -17.34 -3.22 19.24
CA ILE A 373 -17.95 -2.21 18.36
C ILE A 373 -16.84 -1.39 17.71
N ILE A 374 -16.94 -1.16 16.40
CA ILE A 374 -16.11 -0.21 15.66
C ILE A 374 -16.93 1.07 15.49
N ASP A 375 -16.41 2.19 15.98
CA ASP A 375 -17.07 3.49 15.87
C ASP A 375 -17.02 3.98 14.42
N GLU A 376 -18.16 3.93 13.72
CA GLU A 376 -18.35 4.42 12.35
C GLU A 376 -18.68 5.92 12.35
N SER A 377 -17.82 6.76 12.91
CA SER A 377 -18.01 8.22 12.83
C SER A 377 -17.56 8.79 11.48
N ALA A 378 -18.54 8.93 10.57
CA ALA A 378 -18.70 10.02 9.61
C ALA A 378 -17.68 10.24 8.45
N ASP A 379 -17.10 9.20 7.86
CA ASP A 379 -16.60 9.30 6.47
C ASP A 379 -17.12 8.15 5.60
N THR A 380 -18.33 8.34 5.10
CA THR A 380 -19.09 7.43 4.23
C THR A 380 -18.44 7.21 2.85
N SER A 381 -17.37 7.93 2.52
CA SER A 381 -16.73 7.87 1.20
C SER A 381 -15.81 6.65 1.00
N LEU A 382 -15.29 6.06 2.08
CA LEU A 382 -14.41 4.87 2.06
C LEU A 382 -15.16 3.56 2.36
N GLN A 383 -16.46 3.62 2.64
CA GLN A 383 -17.30 2.43 2.85
C GLN A 383 -17.37 1.53 1.60
N TYR A 384 -17.01 2.06 0.42
CA TYR A 384 -17.09 1.36 -0.86
C TYR A 384 -15.78 0.70 -1.31
N SER A 385 -14.69 0.81 -0.53
CA SER A 385 -13.43 0.14 -0.82
C SER A 385 -13.24 -1.09 0.08
N SER A 386 -12.62 -2.13 -0.47
CA SER A 386 -11.89 -3.13 0.31
C SER A 386 -10.87 -2.47 1.25
N GLY A 387 -10.41 -3.18 2.27
CA GLY A 387 -9.24 -2.73 3.03
C GLY A 387 -9.49 -1.71 4.16
N PHE A 388 -10.75 -1.49 4.59
CA PHE A 388 -11.05 -0.55 5.68
C PHE A 388 -10.39 -0.91 7.03
N LEU A 389 -9.98 -2.17 7.23
CA LEU A 389 -9.09 -2.58 8.32
C LEU A 389 -7.77 -3.04 7.72
N THR A 390 -6.65 -2.74 8.37
CA THR A 390 -5.30 -3.15 7.94
C THR A 390 -4.62 -3.93 9.06
N GLN A 391 -4.04 -5.09 8.72
CA GLN A 391 -3.19 -5.85 9.64
C GLN A 391 -1.82 -5.17 9.77
N CYS A 392 -1.35 -4.92 10.99
CA CYS A 392 -0.03 -4.35 11.24
C CYS A 392 0.71 -5.15 12.31
N VAL A 393 1.81 -5.81 11.95
CA VAL A 393 2.67 -6.51 12.92
C VAL A 393 3.51 -5.50 13.72
N LEU A 394 3.71 -5.75 15.01
CA LEU A 394 4.40 -4.85 15.93
C LEU A 394 5.63 -5.52 16.55
N PRO A 395 6.71 -5.76 15.78
CA PRO A 395 7.89 -6.42 16.30
C PRO A 395 8.49 -5.64 17.49
N PRO A 396 9.20 -6.32 18.43
CA PRO A 396 9.68 -5.69 19.67
C PRO A 396 10.53 -4.44 19.42
N TRP A 397 11.39 -4.48 18.40
CA TRP A 397 12.29 -3.39 18.04
C TRP A 397 11.60 -2.21 17.32
N LEU A 398 10.32 -2.33 16.90
CA LEU A 398 9.68 -1.29 16.09
C LEU A 398 9.66 0.08 16.80
N GLY A 399 9.38 0.08 18.11
CA GLY A 399 9.29 1.30 18.91
C GLY A 399 10.62 2.06 19.09
N SER A 400 11.74 1.36 19.05
CA SER A 400 13.08 1.97 19.13
C SER A 400 13.75 2.15 17.77
N SER A 401 13.20 1.55 16.71
CA SER A 401 13.73 1.67 15.36
C SER A 401 13.35 2.98 14.67
N HIS A 402 14.21 3.41 13.76
CA HIS A 402 13.94 4.54 12.88
C HIS A 402 13.42 4.08 11.52
N ILE A 403 12.56 4.89 10.90
CA ILE A 403 12.24 4.77 9.47
C ILE A 403 13.56 4.93 8.70
N PRO A 404 13.92 4.00 7.80
CA PRO A 404 15.15 4.10 7.01
C PRO A 404 15.26 5.45 6.29
N GLU A 405 16.31 6.21 6.59
CA GLU A 405 16.47 7.56 6.06
C GLU A 405 16.75 7.56 4.56
N THR A 406 16.18 8.56 3.88
CA THR A 406 16.60 8.96 2.55
C THR A 406 17.95 9.62 2.63
N LYS A 407 19.00 8.85 2.35
CA LYS A 407 20.34 9.44 2.21
C LYS A 407 20.32 10.35 0.98
N PRO A 408 20.54 11.67 1.12
CA PRO A 408 20.94 12.45 -0.04
C PRO A 408 22.22 11.82 -0.58
N MET A 409 22.27 11.62 -1.89
CA MET A 409 23.40 10.99 -2.55
C MET A 409 24.67 11.77 -2.18
N SER A 410 25.47 11.27 -1.22
CA SER A 410 26.80 11.80 -0.98
C SER A 410 27.52 11.60 -2.30
N LYS A 411 27.92 12.71 -2.95
CA LYS A 411 28.57 12.77 -4.28
C LYS A 411 29.29 11.45 -4.54
N ALA A 412 28.70 10.62 -5.41
CA ALA A 412 29.27 9.34 -5.74
C ALA A 412 30.75 9.58 -6.10
N LYS A 413 31.68 8.90 -5.42
CA LYS A 413 33.06 8.85 -5.91
C LYS A 413 32.96 8.38 -7.36
N PRO A 414 33.55 9.07 -8.34
CA PRO A 414 33.36 8.73 -9.74
C PRO A 414 33.76 7.26 -9.94
N CYS A 415 32.77 6.43 -10.29
CA CYS A 415 33.05 5.10 -10.83
C CYS A 415 33.85 5.32 -12.11
N GLN A 416 35.11 4.91 -12.11
CA GLN A 416 35.90 4.80 -13.33
C GLN A 416 35.31 3.65 -14.15
N THR A 417 34.42 3.97 -15.07
CA THR A 417 33.98 3.04 -16.11
C THR A 417 35.06 3.03 -17.19
N TYR A 418 35.81 1.93 -17.27
CA TYR A 418 36.77 1.70 -18.34
C TYR A 418 36.03 1.18 -19.57
N TRP A 419 36.13 1.89 -20.70
CA TRP A 419 35.71 1.37 -22.00
C TRP A 419 36.93 0.90 -22.76
N PHE A 420 36.88 -0.33 -23.28
CA PHE A 420 37.89 -0.84 -24.21
C PHE A 420 37.34 -0.70 -25.62
N VAL A 421 38.02 0.08 -26.46
CA VAL A 421 37.81 0.07 -27.91
C VAL A 421 38.85 -0.88 -28.49
N GLN A 422 38.40 -1.97 -29.11
CA GLN A 422 39.29 -2.91 -29.80
C GLN A 422 39.30 -2.56 -31.28
N THR A 423 40.28 -1.77 -31.71
CA THR A 423 40.63 -1.65 -33.12
C THR A 423 41.61 -2.76 -33.50
N GLY A 424 41.50 -3.29 -34.71
CA GLY A 424 42.18 -4.51 -35.20
C GLY A 424 43.71 -4.48 -35.27
N ALA A 425 44.39 -3.54 -34.61
CA ALA A 425 45.83 -3.56 -34.43
C ALA A 425 46.22 -2.75 -33.17
N GLY A 426 46.51 -3.44 -32.07
CA GLY A 426 47.19 -2.89 -30.88
C GLY A 426 46.29 -2.22 -29.83
N ARG A 427 46.46 -2.63 -28.56
CA ARG A 427 45.79 -2.05 -27.37
C ARG A 427 46.47 -0.73 -26.99
N THR A 428 45.76 0.39 -27.04
CA THR A 428 46.19 1.65 -26.42
C THR A 428 45.17 2.12 -25.39
N GLU A 429 45.61 2.32 -24.14
CA GLU A 429 44.81 2.90 -23.06
C GLU A 429 44.78 4.43 -23.17
N THR A 430 43.60 5.04 -23.32
CA THR A 430 43.43 6.49 -23.19
C THR A 430 42.59 6.80 -21.95
N LYS A 431 43.19 7.52 -20.99
CA LYS A 431 42.53 8.04 -19.79
C LYS A 431 41.99 9.44 -20.09
N GLN A 432 40.66 9.62 -20.05
CA GLN A 432 40.07 10.96 -20.05
C GLN A 432 38.98 11.04 -18.97
N CYS A 433 39.24 11.86 -17.95
CA CYS A 433 38.29 12.19 -16.89
C CYS A 433 37.35 13.30 -17.40
N ILE A 434 36.06 13.01 -17.57
CA ILE A 434 35.05 14.03 -17.84
C ILE A 434 34.40 14.44 -16.51
N VAL A 435 34.66 15.68 -16.08
CA VAL A 435 33.98 16.34 -14.97
C VAL A 435 32.87 17.21 -15.56
N TRP A 436 31.61 16.89 -15.30
CA TRP A 436 30.49 17.79 -15.62
C TRP A 436 30.26 18.77 -14.47
N PHE A 437 30.45 20.07 -14.73
CA PHE A 437 29.92 21.17 -13.93
C PHE A 437 28.88 21.93 -14.76
N LEU A 438 27.69 22.13 -14.17
CA LEU A 438 26.59 22.90 -14.74
C LEU A 438 26.82 24.40 -14.52
N LYS A 439 26.70 25.25 -15.56
CA LYS A 439 26.38 26.68 -15.40
C LYS A 439 25.67 27.26 -16.63
N ILE A 440 24.35 27.41 -16.47
CA ILE A 440 23.40 28.42 -16.99
C ILE A 440 23.94 29.47 -17.98
N HIS A 441 23.42 29.53 -19.22
CA HIS A 441 22.51 30.61 -19.70
C HIS A 441 22.12 30.44 -21.18
N LEU A 442 20.82 30.67 -21.43
CA LEU A 442 20.11 30.95 -22.69
C LEU A 442 20.96 31.30 -23.92
N SER A 443 20.77 30.56 -25.03
CA SER A 443 20.72 31.08 -26.40
C SER A 443 20.06 30.07 -27.33
N ARG A 444 19.12 30.54 -28.16
CA ARG A 444 18.31 29.78 -29.11
C ARG A 444 19.19 29.09 -30.17
N VAL A 445 18.95 27.81 -30.43
CA VAL A 445 19.46 27.12 -31.61
C VAL A 445 18.28 26.94 -32.58
N TYR A 446 18.43 27.48 -33.79
CA TYR A 446 17.51 27.22 -34.90
C TYR A 446 18.09 26.08 -35.76
N VAL A 447 17.25 25.08 -36.07
CA VAL A 447 17.54 24.04 -37.05
C VAL A 447 17.06 24.55 -38.40
N VAL A 448 17.95 24.58 -39.39
CA VAL A 448 17.59 24.79 -40.80
C VAL A 448 17.86 23.48 -41.53
N ASP A 449 16.80 22.85 -42.04
CA ASP A 449 16.87 21.62 -42.84
C ASP A 449 17.48 21.90 -44.23
N GLY A 450 18.43 21.05 -44.63
CA GLY A 450 19.02 21.03 -45.97
C GLY A 450 19.82 19.73 -46.20
N PRO A 451 19.72 19.10 -47.39
CA PRO A 451 20.21 17.75 -47.61
C PRO A 451 21.72 17.72 -47.92
N LEU A 452 22.34 16.59 -47.57
CA LEU A 452 23.71 16.15 -47.91
C LEU A 452 24.83 16.63 -46.98
N ASN A 453 25.27 15.67 -46.15
CA ASN A 453 26.63 15.33 -45.77
C ASN A 453 27.64 16.48 -45.63
N TYR A 454 27.98 16.79 -44.37
CA TYR A 454 29.27 17.26 -43.79
C TYR A 454 29.00 18.36 -42.75
N TRP A 455 29.13 18.03 -41.45
CA TRP A 455 29.07 19.03 -40.38
C TRP A 455 30.47 19.58 -40.09
N VAL A 456 30.67 20.87 -40.34
CA VAL A 456 31.79 21.65 -39.80
C VAL A 456 31.27 22.38 -38.56
N VAL A 457 31.85 22.08 -37.39
CA VAL A 457 31.58 22.83 -36.16
C VAL A 457 32.52 24.03 -36.13
N GLY A 458 32.01 25.22 -36.42
CA GLY A 458 32.71 26.48 -36.16
C GLY A 458 32.32 27.01 -34.78
N TYR A 459 33.31 27.32 -33.95
CA TYR A 459 33.12 28.02 -32.68
C TYR A 459 33.33 29.52 -32.92
N SER A 460 32.40 30.35 -32.44
CA SER A 460 32.64 31.78 -32.17
C SER A 460 32.33 32.07 -30.73
#